data_AF-A0A4R2JLT6-F1
#
_entry.id   AF-A0A4R2JLT6-F1
#
_cell.length_a   1.000
_cell.length_b   1.000
_cell.length_c   1.000
_cell.angle_alpha   90.00
_cell.angle_beta   90.00
_cell.angle_gamma   90.00
#
_symmetry.space_group_name_H-M   'P 1'
#
loop_
_entity.id
_entity.type
_entity.pdbx_description
1 polymer ?
#
loop_
_entity_poly.entity_id
_entity_poly.type
_entity_poly.pdbx_seq_one_letter_code
_entity_poly.pdbx_strand_id
1 'polypeptide(L)'
;MHRQFRAALDERDAITGLCDHPNVVAFYRLILETPSLRSALTGFLVRSERALAQALQETAPDGELAHAAAHLAAVQIAAIRVTLSQQNQARIIAGETADELAPRAIAEADLAFDLLRNGLRTYS
;
A
#
# COMPACT_ATOMS: atom_id res chain seq x y z
N MET A 1 8.18 7.29 1.66
CA MET A 1 6.99 6.42 1.72
C MET A 1 5.68 7.20 1.67
N HIS A 2 5.29 7.97 2.69
CA HIS A 2 4.03 8.74 2.65
C HIS A 2 3.91 9.65 1.40
N ARG A 3 4.90 10.52 1.15
CA ARG A 3 4.92 11.38 -0.05
C ARG A 3 4.80 10.61 -1.36
N GLN A 4 5.44 9.44 -1.45
CA GLN A 4 5.43 8.60 -2.65
C GLN A 4 4.04 7.99 -2.88
N PHE A 5 3.40 7.48 -1.81
CA PHE A 5 2.03 6.97 -1.92
C PHE A 5 1.05 8.07 -2.28
N ARG A 6 1.23 9.28 -1.73
CA ARG A 6 0.41 10.46 -2.08
C ARG A 6 0.56 10.86 -3.54
N ALA A 7 1.79 10.94 -4.05
CA ALA A 7 2.04 11.21 -5.46
C ALA A 7 1.37 10.17 -6.37
N ALA A 8 1.45 8.88 -6.01
CA ALA A 8 0.77 7.82 -6.75
C ALA A 8 -0.77 7.95 -6.74
N LEU A 9 -1.37 8.45 -5.65
CA LEU A 9 -2.81 8.75 -5.59
C LEU A 9 -3.17 9.94 -6.48
N ASP A 10 -2.34 10.99 -6.49
CA ASP A 10 -2.52 12.17 -7.33
C ASP A 10 -2.42 11.80 -8.83
N GLU A 11 -1.52 10.88 -9.17
CA GLU A 11 -1.33 10.34 -10.53
C GLU A 11 -2.36 9.28 -10.93
N ARG A 12 -3.25 8.86 -10.02
CA ARG A 12 -4.21 7.76 -10.24
C ARG A 12 -3.52 6.45 -10.63
N ASP A 13 -2.33 6.20 -10.09
CA ASP A 13 -1.60 4.96 -10.33
C ASP A 13 -2.44 3.77 -9.82
N ALA A 14 -2.67 2.79 -10.70
CA ALA A 14 -3.44 1.59 -10.41
C ALA A 14 -2.96 0.84 -9.17
N ILE A 15 -1.68 0.96 -8.80
CA ILE A 15 -1.10 0.34 -7.59
C ILE A 15 -1.75 0.86 -6.30
N THR A 16 -2.39 2.03 -6.33
CA THR A 16 -3.08 2.63 -5.18
C THR A 16 -4.55 2.21 -5.09
N GLY A 17 -5.06 1.44 -6.05
CA GLY A 17 -6.47 1.10 -6.19
C GLY A 17 -7.38 2.27 -6.56
N LEU A 18 -6.86 3.50 -6.67
CA LEU A 18 -7.59 4.71 -7.06
C LEU A 18 -7.50 4.93 -8.58
N CYS A 19 -8.00 3.98 -9.35
CA CYS A 19 -8.00 4.03 -10.81
C CYS A 19 -9.27 3.38 -11.35
N ASP A 20 -10.14 4.17 -11.96
CA ASP A 20 -11.41 3.76 -12.56
C ASP A 20 -11.31 3.47 -14.07
N HIS A 21 -10.09 3.41 -14.62
CA HIS A 21 -9.89 3.04 -16.02
C HIS A 21 -10.49 1.64 -16.29
N PRO A 22 -11.38 1.48 -17.30
CA PRO A 22 -12.15 0.25 -17.50
C PRO A 22 -11.29 -1.03 -17.57
N ASN A 23 -10.15 -0.98 -18.25
CA ASN A 23 -9.22 -2.11 -18.34
C ASN A 23 -8.61 -2.51 -16.99
N VAL A 24 -8.33 -1.54 -16.11
CA VAL A 24 -7.80 -1.78 -14.77
C VAL A 24 -8.87 -2.43 -13.90
N VAL A 25 -10.11 -1.92 -13.95
CA VAL A 25 -11.26 -2.49 -13.25
C VAL A 25 -11.54 -3.92 -13.71
N ALA A 26 -11.56 -4.17 -15.02
CA ALA A 26 -11.77 -5.50 -15.59
C ALA A 26 -10.69 -6.50 -15.16
N PHE A 27 -9.41 -6.08 -15.19
CA PHE A 27 -8.29 -6.89 -14.74
C PHE A 27 -8.42 -7.29 -13.26
N TYR A 28 -8.79 -6.34 -12.40
CA TYR A 28 -8.98 -6.60 -10.98
C TYR A 28 -10.18 -7.51 -10.68
N ARG A 29 -11.28 -7.37 -11.43
CA ARG A 29 -12.42 -8.32 -11.34
C ARG A 29 -11.99 -9.74 -11.69
N LEU A 30 -11.23 -9.90 -12.79
CA LEU A 30 -10.68 -11.21 -13.19
C LEU A 30 -9.80 -11.83 -12.09
N ILE A 31 -8.95 -11.04 -11.44
CA ILE A 31 -8.12 -11.51 -10.31
C ILE A 31 -9.00 -12.02 -9.16
N LEU A 32 -10.04 -11.27 -8.78
CA LEU A 32 -10.91 -11.64 -7.66
C LEU A 32 -11.66 -12.95 -7.95
N GLU A 33 -12.15 -13.10 -9.17
CA GLU A 33 -12.90 -14.26 -9.65
C GLU A 33 -12.03 -15.51 -9.86
N THR A 34 -10.71 -15.33 -10.03
CA THR A 34 -9.78 -16.43 -10.36
C THR A 34 -8.84 -16.75 -9.18
N PRO A 35 -9.03 -17.89 -8.47
CA PRO A 35 -8.23 -18.21 -7.28
C PRO A 35 -6.70 -18.27 -7.53
N SER A 36 -6.26 -18.78 -8.68
CA SER A 36 -4.84 -18.88 -9.02
C SER A 36 -4.17 -17.50 -9.19
N LEU A 37 -4.88 -16.54 -9.80
CA LEU A 37 -4.40 -15.16 -9.94
C LEU A 37 -4.35 -14.44 -8.60
N ARG A 38 -5.34 -14.69 -7.73
CA ARG A 38 -5.33 -14.16 -6.36
C ARG A 38 -4.11 -14.65 -5.57
N SER A 39 -3.82 -15.95 -5.64
CA SER A 39 -2.61 -16.52 -5.02
C SER A 39 -1.32 -15.94 -5.60
N ALA A 40 -1.26 -15.73 -6.92
CA ALA A 40 -0.12 -15.09 -7.56
C ALA A 40 0.09 -13.64 -7.09
N LEU A 41 -1.00 -12.88 -6.92
CA LEU A 41 -0.96 -11.51 -6.40
C LEU A 41 -0.48 -11.49 -4.94
N THR A 42 -0.99 -12.35 -4.08
CA THR A 42 -0.50 -12.48 -2.69
C THR A 42 1.00 -12.78 -2.67
N GLY A 43 1.46 -13.70 -3.52
CA GLY A 43 2.89 -14.01 -3.64
C GLY A 43 3.74 -12.81 -4.08
N PHE A 44 3.22 -11.97 -4.99
CA PHE A 44 3.87 -10.73 -5.41
C PHE A 44 3.98 -9.72 -4.27
N LEU A 45 2.92 -9.55 -3.47
CA LEU A 45 2.91 -8.62 -2.33
C LEU A 45 3.94 -9.04 -1.27
N VAL A 46 4.02 -10.33 -0.94
CA VAL A 46 5.03 -10.85 0.01
C VAL A 46 6.46 -10.60 -0.48
N ARG A 47 6.73 -10.75 -1.78
CA ARG A 47 8.05 -10.42 -2.34
C ARG A 47 8.36 -8.93 -2.27
N SER A 48 7.36 -8.09 -2.54
CA SER A 48 7.50 -6.63 -2.49
C SER A 48 7.76 -6.13 -1.06
N GLU A 49 7.11 -6.72 -0.07
CA GLU A 49 7.36 -6.48 1.36
C GLU A 49 8.81 -6.82 1.73
N ARG A 50 9.30 -8.00 1.34
CA ARG A 50 10.69 -8.41 1.61
C ARG A 50 11.70 -7.44 1.00
N ALA A 51 11.46 -6.99 -0.23
CA ALA A 51 12.31 -6.00 -0.88
C ALA A 51 12.30 -4.66 -0.13
N LEU A 52 11.15 -4.22 0.37
CA LEU A 52 11.05 -3.01 1.21
C LEU A 52 11.79 -3.18 2.53
N ALA A 53 11.67 -4.35 3.18
CA ALA A 53 12.37 -4.64 4.43
C ALA A 53 13.88 -4.59 4.24
N GLN A 54 14.38 -5.19 3.16
CA GLN A 54 15.80 -5.14 2.82
C GLN A 54 16.26 -3.69 2.59
N ALA A 55 15.53 -2.89 1.80
CA ALA A 55 15.90 -1.50 1.55
C ALA A 55 15.91 -0.64 2.83
N LEU A 56 14.99 -0.87 3.76
CA LEU A 56 14.98 -0.15 5.03
C LEU A 56 16.14 -0.58 5.93
N GLN A 57 16.45 -1.88 5.96
CA GLN A 57 17.58 -2.43 6.70
C GLN A 57 18.93 -1.89 6.20
N GLU A 58 19.12 -1.75 4.89
CA GLU A 58 20.33 -1.16 4.27
C GLU A 58 20.59 0.29 4.72
N THR A 59 19.55 1.00 5.18
CA THR A 59 19.65 2.39 5.66
C THR A 59 19.60 2.52 7.18
N ALA A 60 19.37 1.42 7.89
CA ALA A 60 19.25 1.42 9.33
C ALA A 60 20.64 1.51 10.00
N PRO A 61 20.74 2.13 11.19
CA PRO A 61 21.95 2.04 12.00
C PRO A 61 22.31 0.58 12.33
N ASP A 62 23.60 0.33 12.55
CA ASP A 62 24.07 -0.98 12.99
C ASP A 62 23.47 -1.35 14.36
N GLY A 63 23.09 -2.63 14.51
CA GLY A 63 22.58 -3.19 15.76
C GLY A 63 21.25 -3.92 15.63
N GLU A 64 21.10 -5.01 16.39
CA GLU A 64 19.96 -5.93 16.28
C GLU A 64 18.60 -5.24 16.46
N LEU A 65 18.51 -4.27 17.39
CA LEU A 65 17.26 -3.56 17.65
C LEU A 65 16.88 -2.62 16.49
N ALA A 66 17.84 -1.92 15.90
CA ALA A 66 17.61 -1.06 14.73
C ALA A 66 17.18 -1.88 13.51
N HIS A 67 17.78 -3.06 13.33
CA HIS A 67 17.40 -4.01 12.29
C HIS A 67 15.97 -4.54 12.49
N ALA A 68 15.62 -4.92 13.72
CA ALA A 68 14.26 -5.35 14.05
C ALA A 68 13.23 -4.24 13.82
N ALA A 69 13.55 -2.99 14.18
CA ALA A 69 12.71 -1.83 13.95
C ALA A 69 12.50 -1.55 12.45
N ALA A 70 13.56 -1.64 11.63
CA ALA A 70 13.47 -1.48 10.18
C ALA A 70 12.59 -2.55 9.53
N HIS A 71 12.72 -3.81 9.95
CA HIS A 71 11.88 -4.90 9.48
C HIS A 71 10.41 -4.67 9.86
N LEU A 72 10.13 -4.32 11.12
CA LEU A 72 8.76 -4.05 11.57
C LEU A 72 8.13 -2.86 10.82
N ALA A 73 8.90 -1.79 10.61
CA ALA A 73 8.45 -0.64 9.82
C ALA A 73 8.09 -1.06 8.39
N ALA A 74 8.88 -1.95 7.76
CA ALA A 74 8.61 -2.47 6.42
C ALA A 74 7.26 -3.20 6.35
N VAL A 75 7.04 -4.12 7.29
CA VAL A 75 5.79 -4.90 7.40
C VAL A 75 4.60 -3.96 7.54
N GLN A 76 4.68 -2.98 8.44
CA GLN A 76 3.60 -2.03 8.68
C GLN A 76 3.31 -1.14 7.46
N ILE A 77 4.35 -0.64 6.78
CA ILE A 77 4.20 0.16 5.56
C ILE A 77 3.56 -0.67 4.44
N ALA A 78 4.00 -1.92 4.25
CA ALA A 78 3.43 -2.81 3.26
C ALA A 78 1.95 -3.09 3.55
N ALA A 79 1.62 -3.40 4.80
CA ALA A 79 0.24 -3.64 5.23
C ALA A 79 -0.66 -2.42 4.97
N ILE A 80 -0.24 -1.21 5.36
CA ILE A 80 -1.00 0.03 5.11
C ILE A 80 -1.27 0.21 3.62
N ARG A 81 -0.25 0.08 2.76
CA ARG A 81 -0.40 0.27 1.30
C ARG A 81 -1.39 -0.74 0.71
N VAL A 82 -1.28 -2.01 1.10
CA VAL A 82 -2.18 -3.07 0.62
C VAL A 82 -3.61 -2.82 1.08
N THR A 83 -3.82 -2.50 2.36
CA THR A 83 -5.15 -2.22 2.91
C THR A 83 -5.82 -1.04 2.21
N LEU A 84 -5.13 0.10 2.11
CA LEU A 84 -5.67 1.28 1.44
C LEU A 84 -5.98 1.02 -0.04
N SER A 85 -5.07 0.31 -0.74
CA SER A 85 -5.29 -0.05 -2.14
C SER A 85 -6.51 -0.93 -2.34
N GLN A 86 -6.70 -1.95 -1.51
CA GLN A 86 -7.86 -2.84 -1.58
C GLN A 86 -9.17 -2.10 -1.27
N GLN A 87 -9.16 -1.19 -0.30
CA GLN A 87 -10.33 -0.37 0.04
C GLN A 87 -10.72 0.53 -1.13
N ASN A 88 -9.75 1.22 -1.74
CA ASN A 88 -10.00 2.06 -2.91
C ASN A 88 -10.54 1.23 -4.07
N GLN A 89 -9.87 0.12 -4.39
CA GLN A 89 -10.25 -0.78 -5.47
C GLN A 89 -11.68 -1.33 -5.29
N ALA A 90 -12.08 -1.69 -4.06
CA ALA A 90 -13.43 -2.16 -3.78
C ALA A 90 -14.50 -1.10 -4.08
N ARG A 91 -14.24 0.16 -3.70
CA ARG A 91 -15.14 1.30 -3.97
C ARG A 91 -15.24 1.61 -5.46
N ILE A 92 -14.10 1.61 -6.17
CA ILE A 92 -14.09 1.77 -7.63
C ILE A 92 -14.89 0.66 -8.33
N ILE A 93 -14.69 -0.60 -7.93
CA ILE A 93 -15.43 -1.74 -8.49
C ILE A 93 -16.94 -1.62 -8.25
N ALA A 94 -17.33 -1.04 -7.11
CA ALA A 94 -18.72 -0.76 -6.74
C ALA A 94 -19.34 0.43 -7.51
N GLY A 95 -18.54 1.18 -8.27
CA GLY A 95 -19.01 2.22 -9.18
C GLY A 95 -18.68 3.65 -8.77
N GLU A 96 -17.93 3.88 -7.67
CA GLU A 96 -17.38 5.20 -7.38
C GLU A 96 -16.31 5.57 -8.42
N THR A 97 -16.26 6.84 -8.83
CA THR A 97 -15.19 7.32 -9.72
C THR A 97 -13.92 7.64 -8.92
N ALA A 98 -12.77 7.63 -9.61
CA ALA A 98 -11.50 7.95 -8.97
C ALA A 98 -11.47 9.40 -8.46
N ASP A 99 -12.15 10.32 -9.14
CA ASP A 99 -12.20 11.73 -8.75
C ASP A 99 -13.08 11.99 -7.52
N GLU A 100 -14.24 11.32 -7.42
CA GLU A 100 -15.09 11.40 -6.23
C GLU A 100 -14.40 10.80 -5.00
N LEU A 101 -13.65 9.70 -5.20
CA LEU A 101 -13.00 8.98 -4.12
C LEU A 101 -11.69 9.63 -3.65
N ALA A 102 -11.03 10.42 -4.50
CA ALA A 102 -9.69 10.93 -4.24
C ALA A 102 -9.52 11.72 -2.93
N PRO A 103 -10.40 12.68 -2.56
CA PRO A 103 -10.25 13.41 -1.31
C PRO A 103 -10.25 12.48 -0.09
N ARG A 104 -11.10 11.44 -0.14
CA ARG A 104 -11.18 10.43 0.92
C ARG A 104 -9.95 9.54 0.95
N ALA A 105 -9.49 9.05 -0.20
CA ALA A 105 -8.31 8.20 -0.29
C ALA A 105 -7.06 8.92 0.24
N ILE A 106 -6.91 10.22 -0.05
CA ILE A 106 -5.83 11.06 0.48
C ILE A 106 -5.95 11.20 2.00
N ALA A 107 -7.14 11.50 2.52
CA ALA A 107 -7.35 11.64 3.96
C ALA A 107 -7.08 10.33 4.73
N GLU A 108 -7.51 9.18 4.19
CA GLU A 108 -7.25 7.85 4.77
C GLU A 108 -5.75 7.51 4.73
N ALA A 109 -5.04 7.89 3.66
CA ALA A 109 -3.58 7.75 3.58
C ALA A 109 -2.85 8.64 4.60
N ASP A 110 -3.22 9.92 4.68
CA ASP A 110 -2.64 10.87 5.63
C ASP A 110 -2.77 10.35 7.06
N LEU A 111 -3.98 9.90 7.45
CA LEU A 111 -4.26 9.29 8.75
C LEU A 111 -3.38 8.06 9.02
N ALA A 112 -3.32 7.11 8.09
CA ALA A 112 -2.59 5.87 8.29
C ALA A 112 -1.08 6.09 8.46
N PHE A 113 -0.49 6.99 7.65
CA PHE A 113 0.94 7.31 7.76
C PHE A 113 1.26 8.16 8.99
N ASP A 114 0.32 8.97 9.50
CA ASP A 114 0.46 9.66 10.78
C ASP A 114 0.47 8.70 11.97
N LEU A 115 -0.45 7.73 11.99
CA LEU A 115 -0.46 6.67 13.01
C LEU A 115 0.86 5.90 13.03
N LEU A 116 1.37 5.56 11.84
CA LEU A 116 2.67 4.88 11.71
C LEU A 116 3.83 5.72 12.26
N ARG A 117 3.92 7.00 11.87
CA ARG A 117 4.98 7.91 12.36
C ARG A 117 4.98 8.05 13.88
N ASN A 118 3.80 8.21 14.45
CA ASN A 118 3.65 8.39 15.89
C ASN A 118 3.94 7.09 16.65
N GLY A 119 3.56 5.93 16.10
CA GLY A 119 3.90 4.62 16.66
C GLY A 119 5.41 4.35 16.62
N LEU A 120 6.06 4.61 15.48
CA LEU A 120 7.51 4.38 15.31
C LEU A 120 8.38 5.37 16.09
N ARG A 121 7.91 6.59 16.37
CA ARG A 121 8.61 7.57 17.21
C ARG A 121 8.92 7.07 18.62
N THR A 122 8.20 6.05 19.09
CA THR A 122 8.43 5.44 20.40
C THR A 122 9.71 4.56 20.41
N TYR A 123 10.25 4.22 19.24
CA TYR A 123 11.37 3.28 19.05
C TYR A 123 12.54 3.86 18.22
N SER A 124 12.47 5.13 17.80
CA SER A 124 13.52 5.86 17.08
C SER A 124 14.31 6.77 18.02
#